data_AF-A0A3B0QVT6-F1
#
_entry.id   AF-A0A3B0QVT6-F1
#
_cell.length_a   1.000
_cell.length_b   1.000
_cell.length_c   1.000
_cell.angle_alpha   90.00
_cell.angle_beta   90.00
_cell.angle_gamma   90.00
#
_symmetry.space_group_name_H-M   'P 1'
#
loop_
_entity.id
_entity.type
_entity.pdbx_description
1 polymer ?
#
loop_
_entity_poly.entity_id
_entity_poly.type
_entity_poly.pdbx_seq_one_letter_code
_entity_poly.pdbx_strand_id
1 'polypeptide(L)'
;TVTVSYDKFWLDILKRLVDFSLEELKNIDEDYSSYLANLVKGFIKKFNIKDIDAICSHGHTALHQPERGLTYQIGNLPNIANLLNQKVVCDFRVQDVEFGGQGAPLVPVGDQLLFSQYDFCLNLGGFANVSTEINNVRIAYDICPVNIVLNYYVKQLDLDFDDEGEINQIGAAIE
;
A
#
# COMPACT_ATOMS: atom_id res chain seq x y z
N THR A 1 13.48 6.37 -5.92
CA THR A 1 12.89 5.48 -4.90
C THR A 1 13.67 4.17 -4.89
N VAL A 2 13.54 3.33 -3.86
CA VAL A 2 14.08 1.96 -3.84
C VAL A 2 12.95 1.03 -3.44
N THR A 3 12.74 -0.01 -4.23
CA THR A 3 11.81 -1.09 -3.90
C THR A 3 12.62 -2.29 -3.41
N VAL A 4 12.23 -2.83 -2.26
CA VAL A 4 12.85 -4.03 -1.68
C VAL A 4 11.86 -5.17 -1.79
N SER A 5 12.22 -6.21 -2.54
CA SER A 5 11.39 -7.42 -2.64
C SER A 5 11.39 -8.17 -1.31
N TYR A 6 10.23 -8.71 -0.94
CA TYR A 6 10.16 -9.64 0.19
C TYR A 6 10.89 -10.94 -0.14
N ASP A 7 11.54 -11.51 0.86
CA ASP A 7 11.99 -12.89 0.77
C ASP A 7 10.80 -13.86 0.84
N LYS A 8 11.08 -15.15 0.61
CA LYS A 8 10.05 -16.18 0.63
C LYS A 8 9.32 -16.27 1.97
N PHE A 9 10.03 -16.06 3.08
CA PHE A 9 9.46 -16.13 4.42
C PHE A 9 8.37 -15.06 4.61
N TRP A 10 8.69 -13.80 4.33
CA TRP A 10 7.71 -12.71 4.43
C TRP A 10 6.61 -12.83 3.39
N LEU A 11 6.93 -13.25 2.17
CA LEU A 11 5.92 -13.44 1.13
C LEU A 11 4.84 -14.46 1.55
N ASP A 12 5.25 -15.59 2.14
CA ASP A 12 4.34 -16.65 2.57
C ASP A 12 3.49 -16.22 3.78
N ILE A 13 4.05 -15.44 4.70
CA ILE A 13 3.31 -14.88 5.85
C ILE A 13 2.31 -13.81 5.41
N LEU A 14 2.76 -12.81 4.64
CA LEU A 14 1.95 -11.64 4.27
C LEU A 14 0.72 -12.04 3.44
N LYS A 15 0.83 -13.08 2.61
CA LYS A 15 -0.30 -13.62 1.82
C LYS A 15 -1.41 -14.25 2.67
N ARG A 16 -1.11 -14.63 3.91
CA ARG A 16 -1.99 -15.41 4.78
C ARG A 16 -2.45 -14.64 6.01
N LEU A 17 -2.21 -13.33 6.07
CA LEU A 17 -2.52 -12.50 7.24
C LEU A 17 -3.98 -12.66 7.71
N VAL A 18 -4.91 -12.81 6.77
CA VAL A 18 -6.34 -13.01 7.07
C VAL A 18 -6.68 -14.34 7.75
N ASP A 19 -5.78 -15.32 7.69
CA ASP A 19 -5.96 -16.64 8.30
C ASP A 19 -5.56 -16.67 9.78
N PHE A 20 -4.82 -15.66 10.25
CA PHE A 20 -4.27 -15.62 11.60
C PHE A 20 -5.25 -14.95 12.58
N SER A 21 -5.22 -15.42 13.82
CA SER A 21 -5.90 -14.76 14.93
C SER A 21 -5.28 -13.39 15.25
N LEU A 22 -6.02 -12.54 15.97
CA LEU A 22 -5.50 -11.24 16.40
C LEU A 22 -4.24 -11.35 17.28
N GLU A 23 -4.09 -12.41 18.07
CA GLU A 23 -2.91 -12.62 18.90
C GLU A 23 -1.69 -12.99 18.05
N GLU A 24 -1.87 -13.88 17.07
CA GLU A 24 -0.82 -14.21 16.11
C GLU A 24 -0.43 -12.99 15.27
N LEU A 25 -1.41 -12.19 14.82
CA LEU A 25 -1.16 -10.95 14.08
C LEU A 25 -0.31 -9.96 14.87
N LYS A 26 -0.52 -9.82 16.18
CA LYS A 26 0.31 -8.96 17.04
C LYS A 26 1.77 -9.42 17.08
N ASN A 27 2.00 -10.73 17.21
CA ASN A 27 3.37 -11.27 17.18
C ASN A 27 4.03 -11.03 15.82
N ILE A 28 3.30 -11.26 14.72
CA ILE A 28 3.77 -10.99 13.36
C ILE A 28 4.06 -9.49 13.18
N ASP A 29 3.26 -8.61 13.77
CA ASP A 29 3.43 -7.16 13.71
C ASP A 29 4.74 -6.69 14.38
N GLU A 30 5.08 -7.25 15.53
CA GLU A 30 6.35 -6.96 16.21
C GLU A 30 7.56 -7.36 15.35
N ASP A 31 7.53 -8.56 14.78
CA ASP A 31 8.58 -9.06 13.89
C ASP A 31 8.67 -8.24 12.61
N TYR A 32 7.52 -7.90 12.02
CA TYR A 32 7.45 -7.14 10.78
C TYR A 32 7.89 -5.69 10.98
N SER A 33 7.53 -5.07 12.09
CA SER A 33 8.00 -3.74 12.49
C SER A 33 9.52 -3.71 12.63
N SER A 34 10.10 -4.75 13.24
CA SER A 34 11.56 -4.91 13.36
C SER A 34 12.23 -5.09 12.00
N TYR A 35 11.63 -5.90 11.12
CA TYR A 35 12.09 -6.07 9.74
C TYR A 35 12.09 -4.74 8.96
N LEU A 36 10.98 -4.01 8.97
CA LEU A 36 10.88 -2.71 8.31
C LEU A 36 11.89 -1.70 8.87
N ALA A 37 12.06 -1.65 10.20
CA ALA A 37 13.04 -0.76 10.81
C ALA A 37 14.46 -1.04 10.31
N ASN A 38 14.84 -2.30 10.13
CA ASN A 38 16.14 -2.68 9.59
C ASN A 38 16.30 -2.28 8.13
N LEU A 39 15.28 -2.46 7.30
CA LEU A 39 15.30 -2.00 5.91
C LEU A 39 15.46 -0.48 5.82
N VAL A 40 14.71 0.26 6.61
CA VAL A 40 14.76 1.72 6.64
C VAL A 40 16.11 2.22 7.15
N LYS A 41 16.69 1.62 8.21
CA LYS A 41 18.07 1.91 8.64
C LYS A 41 19.08 1.67 7.52
N GLY A 42 18.93 0.56 6.81
CA GLY A 42 19.76 0.22 5.65
C GLY A 42 19.67 1.29 4.56
N PHE A 43 18.46 1.75 4.26
CA PHE A 43 18.21 2.83 3.30
C PHE A 43 18.85 4.15 3.72
N ILE A 44 18.59 4.60 4.96
CA ILE A 44 19.16 5.84 5.52
C ILE A 44 20.70 5.80 5.42
N LYS A 45 21.32 4.69 5.84
CA LYS A 45 22.77 4.50 5.79
C LYS A 45 23.29 4.49 4.36
N LYS A 46 22.64 3.74 3.45
CA LYS A 46 23.05 3.61 2.04
C LYS A 46 23.10 4.95 1.33
N PHE A 47 22.12 5.81 1.60
CA PHE A 47 22.01 7.12 0.96
C PHE A 47 22.57 8.27 1.80
N ASN A 48 23.17 7.97 2.96
CA ASN A 48 23.73 8.96 3.89
C ASN A 48 22.74 10.10 4.21
N ILE A 49 21.48 9.75 4.44
CA ILE A 49 20.42 10.71 4.76
C ILE A 49 20.62 11.16 6.20
N LYS A 50 20.75 12.48 6.42
CA LYS A 50 21.07 13.06 7.74
C LYS A 50 19.88 13.71 8.39
N ASP A 51 19.18 14.54 7.62
CA ASP A 51 18.06 15.33 8.10
C ASP A 51 16.76 14.64 7.69
N ILE A 52 16.05 14.09 8.67
CA ILE A 52 14.79 13.36 8.48
C ILE A 52 13.74 14.04 9.37
N ASP A 53 12.78 14.71 8.75
CA ASP A 53 11.66 15.32 9.48
C ASP A 53 10.71 14.28 10.05
N ALA A 54 10.39 13.27 9.24
CA ALA A 54 9.56 12.13 9.60
C ALA A 54 9.76 10.96 8.62
N ILE A 55 9.44 9.76 9.11
CA ILE A 55 9.29 8.55 8.31
C ILE A 55 7.81 8.19 8.31
N CYS A 56 7.21 8.09 7.14
CA CYS A 56 5.78 7.77 7.03
C CYS A 56 5.61 6.26 6.73
N SER A 57 5.05 5.50 7.68
CA SER A 57 4.75 4.08 7.49
C SER A 57 3.27 3.87 7.32
N HIS A 58 2.85 3.41 6.13
CA HIS A 58 1.48 2.94 5.92
C HIS A 58 1.22 1.58 6.60
N GLY A 59 2.27 0.77 6.76
CA GLY A 59 2.16 -0.63 7.15
C GLY A 59 1.56 -1.51 6.05
N HIS A 60 1.37 -2.79 6.38
CA HIS A 60 0.75 -3.80 5.53
C HIS A 60 -0.62 -4.17 6.10
N THR A 61 -1.68 -4.09 5.30
CA THR A 61 -3.04 -4.34 5.79
C THR A 61 -3.25 -5.83 6.05
N ALA A 62 -3.53 -6.20 7.29
CA ALA A 62 -3.89 -7.56 7.70
C ALA A 62 -5.41 -7.73 7.77
N LEU A 63 -6.12 -6.73 8.32
CA LEU A 63 -7.58 -6.74 8.45
C LEU A 63 -8.16 -5.40 7.99
N HIS A 64 -9.29 -5.44 7.31
CA HIS A 64 -10.03 -4.25 6.90
C HIS A 64 -11.53 -4.58 6.82
N GLN A 65 -12.26 -4.18 7.86
CA GLN A 65 -13.70 -4.37 8.08
C GLN A 65 -14.28 -3.06 8.64
N PRO A 66 -14.28 -1.95 7.86
CA PRO A 66 -14.73 -0.64 8.33
C PRO A 66 -16.20 -0.64 8.78
N GLU A 67 -17.04 -1.52 8.23
CA GLU A 67 -18.42 -1.74 8.67
C GLU A 67 -18.54 -2.26 10.11
N ARG A 68 -17.44 -2.81 10.65
CA ARG A 68 -17.30 -3.23 12.04
C ARG A 68 -16.39 -2.30 12.85
N GLY A 69 -15.97 -1.18 12.28
CA GLY A 69 -15.04 -0.24 12.91
C GLY A 69 -13.62 -0.81 13.07
N LEU A 70 -13.22 -1.78 12.24
CA LEU A 70 -11.94 -2.48 12.39
C LEU A 70 -11.06 -2.29 11.15
N THR A 71 -9.85 -1.76 11.37
CA THR A 71 -8.75 -1.80 10.41
C THR A 71 -7.47 -2.12 11.16
N TYR A 72 -6.64 -3.01 10.64
CA TYR A 72 -5.38 -3.39 11.28
C TYR A 72 -4.28 -3.52 10.23
N GLN A 73 -3.26 -2.67 10.36
CA GLN A 73 -2.06 -2.67 9.56
C GLN A 73 -0.89 -3.12 10.43
N ILE A 74 -0.16 -4.15 10.01
CA ILE A 74 1.11 -4.53 10.64
C ILE A 74 2.26 -3.65 10.15
N GLY A 75 3.36 -3.56 10.89
CA GLY A 75 4.46 -2.63 10.58
C GLY A 75 4.09 -1.18 10.87
N ASN A 76 3.11 -1.00 11.75
CA ASN A 76 2.44 0.27 12.02
C ASN A 76 2.49 0.63 13.52
N LEU A 77 3.24 -0.13 14.30
CA LEU A 77 3.36 0.05 15.74
C LEU A 77 4.22 1.29 16.07
N PRO A 78 3.89 2.03 17.14
CA PRO A 78 4.71 3.15 17.62
C PRO A 78 6.16 2.77 17.95
N ASN A 79 6.42 1.48 18.25
CA ASN A 79 7.76 0.98 18.55
C ASN A 79 8.75 1.18 17.39
N ILE A 80 8.29 1.30 16.15
CA ILE A 80 9.15 1.51 14.98
C ILE A 80 9.91 2.84 15.09
N ALA A 81 9.33 3.86 15.74
CA ALA A 81 9.99 5.12 16.04
C ALA A 81 11.20 4.92 16.97
N ASN A 82 11.04 4.09 18.01
CA ASN A 82 12.12 3.74 18.94
C ASN A 82 13.22 2.94 18.23
N LEU A 83 12.83 1.97 17.39
CA LEU A 83 13.78 1.18 16.62
C LEU A 83 14.61 2.05 15.68
N LEU A 84 13.98 3.02 15.02
CA LEU A 84 14.63 3.92 14.07
C LEU A 84 15.37 5.08 14.73
N ASN A 85 15.01 5.44 15.96
CA ASN A 85 15.39 6.69 16.61
C ASN A 85 15.04 7.90 15.73
N GLN A 86 13.83 7.88 15.16
CA GLN A 86 13.32 8.89 14.24
C GLN A 86 11.85 9.16 14.54
N LYS A 87 11.37 10.35 14.18
CA LYS A 87 9.92 10.62 14.18
C LYS A 87 9.27 9.75 13.11
N VAL A 88 8.24 9.01 13.50
CA VAL A 88 7.45 8.19 12.58
C VAL A 88 6.01 8.69 12.61
N VAL A 89 5.44 8.89 11.43
CA VAL A 89 4.00 9.11 11.25
C VAL A 89 3.43 7.84 10.65
N CYS A 90 2.46 7.26 11.32
CA CYS A 90 1.87 6.00 10.91
C CYS A 90 0.39 6.00 11.32
N ASP A 91 -0.29 4.89 11.05
CA ASP A 91 -1.67 4.67 11.44
C ASP A 91 -2.69 5.62 10.81
N PHE A 92 -2.53 5.85 9.51
CA PHE A 92 -3.34 6.79 8.75
C PHE A 92 -4.83 6.41 8.62
N ARG A 93 -5.22 5.20 8.99
CA ARG A 93 -6.56 4.64 8.70
C ARG A 93 -7.45 4.53 9.93
N VAL A 94 -6.90 4.22 11.09
CA VAL A 94 -7.67 3.87 12.29
C VAL A 94 -8.60 5.01 12.68
N GLN A 95 -8.10 6.25 12.73
CA GLN A 95 -8.91 7.39 13.13
C GLN A 95 -10.12 7.62 12.21
N ASP A 96 -9.96 7.50 10.89
CA ASP A 96 -11.08 7.65 9.95
C ASP A 96 -12.15 6.57 10.18
N VAL A 97 -11.74 5.32 10.39
CA VAL A 97 -12.64 4.21 10.69
C VAL A 97 -13.35 4.39 12.05
N GLU A 98 -12.65 4.88 13.07
CA GLU A 98 -13.22 5.18 14.40
C GLU A 98 -14.32 6.26 14.32
N PHE A 99 -14.20 7.21 13.39
CA PHE A 99 -15.21 8.24 13.13
C PHE A 99 -16.29 7.82 12.12
N GLY A 100 -16.35 6.53 11.76
CA GLY A 100 -17.37 5.98 10.85
C GLY A 100 -17.05 6.14 9.36
N GLY A 101 -15.83 6.59 9.03
CA GLY A 101 -15.28 6.57 7.69
C GLY A 101 -14.89 5.16 7.24
N GLN A 102 -14.39 5.05 6.01
CA GLN A 102 -14.00 3.76 5.42
C GLN A 102 -12.52 3.43 5.67
N GLY A 103 -11.70 4.37 6.13
CA GLY A 103 -10.24 4.26 6.22
C GLY A 103 -9.55 4.19 4.86
N ALA A 104 -10.28 4.36 3.76
CA ALA A 104 -9.82 4.22 2.38
C ALA A 104 -10.83 4.85 1.40
N PRO A 105 -10.38 5.25 0.19
CA PRO A 105 -9.00 5.49 -0.20
C PRO A 105 -8.46 6.81 0.41
N LEU A 106 -7.20 6.81 0.88
CA LEU A 106 -6.56 8.02 1.44
C LEU A 106 -5.85 8.88 0.39
N VAL A 107 -5.47 8.27 -0.73
CA VAL A 107 -4.74 8.89 -1.84
C VAL A 107 -5.42 10.13 -2.43
N PRO A 108 -6.77 10.22 -2.56
CA PRO A 108 -7.44 11.37 -3.15
C PRO A 108 -7.11 12.72 -2.50
N VAL A 109 -6.81 12.76 -1.21
CA VAL A 109 -6.37 14.00 -0.54
C VAL A 109 -4.96 14.39 -0.99
N GLY A 110 -4.07 13.40 -1.11
CA GLY A 110 -2.73 13.61 -1.65
C GLY A 110 -2.78 14.09 -3.11
N ASP A 111 -3.66 13.50 -3.92
CA ASP A 111 -3.88 13.92 -5.30
C ASP A 111 -4.30 15.39 -5.40
N GLN A 112 -5.23 15.83 -4.55
CA GLN A 112 -5.64 17.24 -4.51
C GLN A 112 -4.47 18.16 -4.12
N LEU A 113 -3.70 17.80 -3.11
CA LEU A 113 -2.63 18.66 -2.57
C LEU A 113 -1.41 18.73 -3.50
N LEU A 114 -1.05 17.62 -4.15
CA LEU A 114 0.16 17.51 -4.96
C LEU A 114 -0.09 17.78 -6.46
N PHE A 115 -1.31 17.51 -6.93
CA PHE A 115 -1.67 17.50 -8.36
C PHE A 115 -2.90 18.37 -8.65
N SER A 116 -3.13 19.42 -7.84
CA SER A 116 -4.25 20.37 -7.98
C SER A 116 -4.44 20.99 -9.37
N GLN A 117 -3.40 21.01 -10.21
CA GLN A 117 -3.47 21.50 -11.58
C GLN A 117 -4.17 20.55 -12.56
N TYR A 118 -4.46 19.31 -12.15
CA TYR A 118 -5.12 18.31 -12.97
C TYR A 118 -6.54 18.04 -12.47
N ASP A 119 -7.50 17.97 -13.40
CA ASP A 119 -8.90 17.70 -13.08
C ASP A 119 -9.12 16.28 -12.57
N PHE A 120 -8.33 15.32 -13.05
CA PHE A 120 -8.43 13.90 -12.73
C PHE A 120 -7.05 13.31 -12.44
N CYS A 121 -6.97 12.50 -11.39
CA CYS A 121 -5.83 11.62 -11.12
C CYS A 121 -6.29 10.17 -11.31
N LEU A 122 -5.65 9.45 -12.23
CA LEU A 122 -5.95 8.05 -12.54
C LEU A 122 -4.78 7.18 -12.12
N ASN A 123 -5.04 6.21 -11.24
CA ASN A 123 -4.07 5.19 -10.86
C ASN A 123 -4.42 3.86 -11.54
N LEU A 124 -3.45 3.27 -12.25
CA LEU A 124 -3.58 2.00 -12.95
C LEU A 124 -2.81 0.90 -12.22
N GLY A 125 -3.35 0.46 -11.09
CA GLY A 125 -2.80 -0.66 -10.32
C GLY A 125 -3.35 -2.01 -10.79
N GLY A 126 -3.57 -2.92 -9.84
CA GLY A 126 -4.38 -4.12 -10.10
C GLY A 126 -5.80 -3.75 -10.54
N PHE A 127 -6.34 -2.66 -9.98
CA PHE A 127 -7.58 -1.99 -10.40
C PHE A 127 -7.25 -0.54 -10.81
N ALA A 128 -8.02 -0.02 -11.76
CA ALA A 128 -8.07 1.40 -12.07
C ALA A 128 -8.93 2.11 -11.03
N ASN A 129 -8.41 3.20 -10.46
CA ASN A 129 -9.20 4.12 -9.65
C ASN A 129 -8.92 5.56 -10.05
N VAL A 130 -9.94 6.41 -9.91
CA VAL A 130 -9.88 7.82 -10.27
C VAL A 130 -10.25 8.68 -9.08
N SER A 131 -9.62 9.84 -8.99
CA SER A 131 -9.98 10.90 -8.06
C SER A 131 -10.08 12.25 -8.79
N THR A 132 -11.08 13.05 -8.41
CA THR A 132 -11.39 14.36 -9.03
C THR A 132 -12.09 15.26 -8.01
N GLU A 133 -12.27 16.54 -8.35
CA GLU A 133 -13.07 17.49 -7.58
C GLU A 133 -14.22 18.02 -8.43
N ILE A 134 -15.46 17.88 -7.94
CA ILE A 134 -16.66 18.41 -8.60
C ILE A 134 -17.39 19.28 -7.58
N ASN A 135 -17.62 20.55 -7.92
CA ASN A 135 -18.29 21.52 -7.03
C ASN A 135 -17.64 21.61 -5.63
N ASN A 136 -16.29 21.64 -5.57
CA ASN A 136 -15.50 21.61 -4.33
C ASN A 136 -15.70 20.36 -3.47
N VAL A 137 -16.22 19.27 -4.04
CA VAL A 137 -16.36 17.98 -3.37
C VAL A 137 -15.38 17.00 -4.01
N ARG A 138 -14.50 16.42 -3.20
CA ARG A 138 -13.60 15.35 -3.66
C ARG A 138 -14.40 14.09 -3.92
N ILE A 139 -14.24 13.53 -5.12
CA ILE A 139 -14.86 12.29 -5.55
C ILE A 139 -13.73 11.32 -5.88
N ALA A 140 -13.85 10.09 -5.39
CA ALA A 140 -12.94 9.01 -5.75
C ALA A 140 -13.68 7.67 -5.76
N TYR A 141 -13.36 6.82 -6.74
CA TYR A 141 -13.97 5.51 -6.89
C TYR A 141 -13.10 4.58 -7.76
N ASP A 142 -13.30 3.28 -7.60
CA ASP A 142 -12.74 2.25 -8.47
C ASP A 142 -13.53 2.19 -9.79
N ILE A 143 -12.83 2.09 -10.92
CA ILE A 143 -13.42 2.01 -12.27
C ILE A 143 -13.58 0.54 -12.69
N CYS A 144 -12.47 -0.20 -12.77
CA CYS A 144 -12.45 -1.57 -13.25
C CYS A 144 -11.14 -2.30 -12.88
N PRO A 145 -11.11 -3.64 -12.95
CA PRO A 145 -9.86 -4.41 -12.94
C PRO A 145 -8.97 -4.05 -14.14
N VAL A 146 -7.65 -3.99 -13.93
CA VAL A 146 -6.64 -3.75 -14.98
C VAL A 146 -5.56 -4.82 -14.89
N ASN A 147 -4.45 -4.54 -14.19
CA ASN A 147 -3.30 -5.43 -14.17
C ASN A 147 -3.58 -6.75 -13.45
N ILE A 148 -4.58 -6.82 -12.55
CA ILE A 148 -4.91 -8.09 -11.88
C ILE A 148 -5.38 -9.16 -12.88
N VAL A 149 -6.07 -8.76 -13.95
CA VAL A 149 -6.55 -9.68 -15.00
C VAL A 149 -5.41 -10.03 -15.94
N LEU A 150 -4.65 -9.03 -16.39
CA LEU A 150 -3.51 -9.24 -17.29
C LEU A 150 -2.44 -10.13 -16.64
N ASN A 151 -2.08 -9.83 -15.39
CA ASN A 151 -1.10 -10.58 -14.63
C ASN A 151 -1.54 -12.04 -14.42
N TYR A 152 -2.84 -12.30 -14.26
CA TYR A 152 -3.35 -13.66 -14.16
C TYR A 152 -3.06 -14.49 -15.42
N TYR A 153 -3.26 -13.90 -16.62
CA TYR A 153 -3.03 -14.60 -17.88
C TYR A 153 -1.54 -14.81 -18.17
N VAL A 154 -0.71 -13.77 -18.01
CA VAL A 154 0.74 -13.91 -18.26
C VAL A 154 1.44 -14.79 -17.22
N LYS A 155 0.82 -15.01 -16.05
CA LYS A 155 1.32 -15.98 -15.07
C LYS A 155 1.40 -17.40 -15.61
N GLN A 156 0.59 -17.75 -16.60
CA GLN A 156 0.65 -19.05 -17.29
C GLN A 156 1.93 -19.22 -18.12
N LEU A 157 2.64 -18.13 -18.39
CA LEU A 157 3.92 -18.08 -19.07
C LEU A 157 5.10 -17.93 -18.09
N ASP A 158 4.87 -18.17 -16.79
CA ASP A 158 5.84 -17.95 -15.71
C ASP A 158 6.31 -16.48 -15.54
N LEU A 159 5.52 -15.52 -16.03
CA LEU A 159 5.76 -14.08 -15.86
C LEU A 159 4.87 -13.46 -14.77
N ASP A 160 5.36 -12.44 -14.08
CA ASP A 160 4.58 -11.74 -13.04
C ASP A 160 3.61 -10.69 -13.61
N PHE A 161 3.96 -10.08 -14.75
CA PHE A 161 3.17 -9.10 -15.49
C PHE A 161 3.63 -9.02 -16.96
N ASP A 162 2.85 -8.35 -17.81
CA ASP A 162 3.23 -8.05 -19.20
C ASP A 162 4.10 -6.79 -19.22
N ASP A 163 5.42 -6.97 -19.37
CA ASP A 163 6.35 -5.84 -19.33
C ASP A 163 6.15 -4.94 -20.55
N GLU A 164 5.94 -3.65 -20.29
CA GLU A 164 5.60 -2.62 -21.29
C GLU A 164 4.41 -2.96 -22.22
N GLY A 165 3.65 -4.02 -21.95
CA GLY A 165 2.57 -4.50 -22.81
C GLY A 165 3.05 -5.26 -24.06
N GLU A 166 4.29 -5.78 -24.07
CA GLU A 166 4.89 -6.46 -25.23
C GLU A 166 4.07 -7.67 -25.71
N ILE A 167 3.51 -8.45 -24.79
CA ILE A 167 2.69 -9.63 -25.13
C ILE A 167 1.35 -9.19 -25.70
N ASN A 168 0.72 -8.20 -25.09
CA ASN A 168 -0.53 -7.65 -25.59
C ASN A 168 -0.37 -7.01 -26.98
N GLN A 169 0.75 -6.33 -27.24
CA GLN A 169 1.00 -5.62 -28.50
C GLN A 169 1.04 -6.54 -29.73
N ILE A 170 1.49 -7.80 -29.56
CA ILE A 170 1.53 -8.79 -30.64
C ILE A 170 0.23 -9.61 -30.76
N GLY A 171 -0.70 -9.43 -29.83
CA GLY A 171 -2.02 -10.06 -29.83
C GLY A 171 -3.02 -9.36 -30.75
N ALA A 172 -4.21 -9.95 -30.87
CA ALA A 172 -5.36 -9.35 -31.52
C ALA A 172 -6.56 -9.41 -30.58
N ALA A 173 -7.29 -8.29 -30.46
CA ALA A 173 -8.54 -8.26 -29.74
C ALA A 173 -9.57 -9.17 -30.44
N ILE A 174 -10.28 -9.98 -29.65
CA ILE A 174 -11.40 -10.78 -30.13
C ILE A 174 -12.67 -10.10 -29.61
N GLU A 175 -13.53 -9.68 -30.54
CA GLU A 175 -14.85 -9.09 -30.26
C GLU A 175 -15.93 -10.17 -30.04
#